data_AF-A0ABD1BZF3-F1
#
_entry.id   AF-A0ABD1BZF3-F1
#
_cell.length_a   1.000
_cell.length_b   1.000
_cell.length_c   1.000
_cell.angle_alpha   90.00
_cell.angle_beta   90.00
_cell.angle_gamma   90.00
#
_symmetry.space_group_name_H-M   'P 1'
#
loop_
_entity.id
_entity.type
_entity.pdbx_description
1 polymer ?
#
loop_
_entity_poly.entity_id
_entity_poly.type
_entity_poly.pdbx_seq_one_letter_code
_entity_poly.pdbx_strand_id
1 'polypeptide(L)' 'MPDQILVSNGAKQSIIQAVLAVGFPGDEVIIPAPYWVSYPEQARLADATPVIIPTKISDNFLLDPKMLESP' A
#
# COMPACT_ATOMS: atom_id res chain seq x y z
N MET A 1 -10.78 -3.08 23.79
CA MET A 1 -10.56 -2.15 22.66
C MET A 1 -9.31 -1.29 22.77
N PRO A 2 -8.61 -1.13 23.93
CA PRO A 2 -7.22 -0.65 23.93
C PRO A 2 -6.23 -1.58 23.21
N ASP A 3 -6.58 -2.86 23.10
CA ASP A 3 -5.81 -3.97 22.51
C ASP A 3 -5.72 -3.94 20.97
N GLN A 4 -6.45 -3.06 20.29
CA GLN A 4 -6.34 -2.83 18.85
C GLN A 4 -5.46 -1.62 18.50
N ILE A 5 -4.86 -0.96 19.50
CA ILE A 5 -4.04 0.23 19.31
C ILE A 5 -2.56 -0.12 19.50
N LEU A 6 -1.76 0.10 18.47
CA LEU A 6 -0.31 -0.04 18.50
C LEU A 6 0.36 1.32 18.39
N VAL A 7 1.23 1.65 19.35
CA VAL A 7 2.06 2.87 19.32
C VAL A 7 3.38 2.54 18.62
N SER A 8 3.78 3.36 17.65
CA SER A 8 5.06 3.27 16.93
C SER A 8 5.79 4.61 16.93
N ASN A 9 7.07 4.62 16.56
CA ASN A 9 7.91 5.80 16.33
C ASN A 9 7.56 6.50 14.99
N GLY A 10 6.29 6.86 14.82
CA GLY A 10 5.74 7.54 13.64
C GLY A 10 5.10 6.62 12.60
N ALA A 11 4.28 7.21 11.74
CA ALA A 11 3.39 6.47 10.83
C ALA A 11 4.14 5.58 9.82
N LYS A 12 5.35 5.96 9.38
CA LYS A 12 6.17 5.12 8.49
C LYS A 12 6.42 3.74 9.09
N GLN A 13 6.72 3.68 10.39
CA GLN A 13 6.96 2.42 11.10
C GLN A 13 5.66 1.63 11.24
N SER A 14 4.54 2.29 11.56
CA SER A 14 3.24 1.61 11.66
C SER A 14 2.82 0.97 10.33
N ILE A 15 3.04 1.66 9.21
CA ILE A 15 2.70 1.14 7.87
C ILE A 15 3.55 -0.08 7.53
N ILE A 16 4.88 -0.03 7.69
CA ILE A 16 5.72 -1.20 7.37
C ILE A 16 5.41 -2.39 8.28
N GLN A 17 5.11 -2.17 9.56
CA GLN A 17 4.70 -3.24 10.48
C GLN A 17 3.40 -3.90 10.02
N ALA A 18 2.42 -3.10 9.57
CA ALA A 18 1.17 -3.62 9.03
C ALA A 18 1.42 -4.44 7.76
N VAL A 19 2.21 -3.91 6.81
CA VAL A 19 2.53 -4.60 5.54
C VAL A 19 3.26 -5.92 5.78
N LEU A 20 4.27 -5.94 6.66
CA LEU A 20 5.02 -7.17 7.00
C LEU A 20 4.17 -8.20 7.77
N ALA A 21 3.15 -7.75 8.51
CA ALA A 21 2.29 -8.65 9.26
C ALA A 21 1.23 -9.35 8.39
N VAL A 22 0.83 -8.73 7.27
CA VAL A 22 -0.24 -9.24 6.40
C VAL A 22 0.26 -9.74 5.04
N GLY A 23 1.40 -9.26 4.56
CA GLY A 23 1.96 -9.61 3.26
C GLY A 23 2.73 -10.92 3.30
N PHE A 24 2.48 -11.77 2.32
CA PHE A 24 3.23 -13.02 2.10
C PHE A 24 4.05 -12.95 0.81
N PRO A 25 5.12 -13.76 0.70
CA PRO A 25 5.89 -13.86 -0.54
C PRO A 25 5.01 -14.19 -1.74
N GLY A 26 5.07 -13.33 -2.76
CA GLY A 26 4.28 -13.47 -3.99
C GLY A 26 2.90 -12.81 -3.97
N ASP A 27 2.46 -12.23 -2.84
CA ASP A 27 1.23 -11.43 -2.81
C ASP A 27 1.36 -10.16 -3.68
N GLU A 28 0.24 -9.64 -4.14
CA GLU A 28 0.17 -8.37 -4.83
C GLU A 28 -0.28 -7.25 -3.89
N VAL A 29 0.46 -6.14 -3.88
CA VAL A 29 0.11 -4.94 -3.13
C VAL A 29 -0.28 -3.84 -4.11
N ILE A 30 -1.58 -3.53 -4.16
CA ILE A 30 -2.13 -2.51 -5.05
C ILE A 30 -1.80 -1.11 -4.52
N ILE A 31 -1.20 -0.27 -5.37
CA ILE A 31 -0.73 1.08 -5.02
C ILE A 31 -1.17 2.08 -6.11
N PRO A 32 -2.15 2.97 -5.85
CA PRO A 32 -2.55 4.02 -6.78
C PRO A 32 -1.44 5.07 -6.96
N ALA A 33 -1.10 5.44 -8.19
CA ALA A 33 -0.15 6.50 -8.48
C ALA A 33 -0.84 7.84 -8.80
N PRO A 34 -0.29 9.00 -8.38
CA PRO A 34 0.98 9.16 -7.68
C PRO A 34 0.90 8.74 -6.21
N TYR A 35 1.88 7.97 -5.75
CA TYR A 35 1.93 7.39 -4.40
C TYR A 35 2.99 8.01 -3.50
N TRP A 36 2.88 7.74 -2.20
CA TRP A 36 3.98 8.03 -1.28
C TRP A 36 5.17 7.11 -1.55
N VAL A 37 6.34 7.71 -1.71
CA VAL A 37 7.57 7.07 -2.22
C VAL A 37 7.95 5.75 -1.52
N SER A 38 7.56 5.58 -0.25
CA SER A 38 7.92 4.38 0.52
C SER A 38 7.01 3.18 0.25
N TYR A 39 5.79 3.33 -0.32
CA TYR A 39 4.86 2.20 -0.45
C TYR A 39 5.39 1.05 -1.31
N PRO A 40 5.95 1.26 -2.52
CA PRO A 40 6.43 0.15 -3.33
C PRO A 40 7.59 -0.61 -2.66
N GLU A 41 8.49 0.12 -1.99
CA GLU A 41 9.60 -0.51 -1.29
C GLU A 41 9.14 -1.28 -0.05
N GLN A 42 8.13 -0.77 0.67
CA GLN A 42 7.55 -1.49 1.81
C GLN A 42 6.87 -2.79 1.38
N ALA A 43 6.23 -2.83 0.21
CA ALA A 43 5.69 -4.06 -0.37
C ALA A 43 6.81 -5.06 -0.71
N ARG A 44 7.87 -4.61 -1.39
CA ARG A 44 9.02 -5.47 -1.73
C ARG A 44 9.75 -6.02 -0.51
N LEU A 45 9.82 -5.25 0.58
CA LEU A 45 10.38 -5.71 1.85
C LEU A 45 9.58 -6.87 2.48
N ALA A 46 8.31 -7.05 2.11
CA ALA A 46 7.47 -8.17 2.50
C ALA A 46 7.49 -9.33 1.49
N ASP A 47 8.45 -9.33 0.55
CA ASP A 47 8.52 -10.25 -0.59
C ASP A 47 7.25 -10.22 -1.49
N ALA A 48 6.49 -9.13 -1.44
CA ALA A 48 5.29 -8.91 -2.24
C ALA A 48 5.59 -8.08 -3.50
N THR A 49 4.73 -8.22 -4.50
CA THR A 49 4.81 -7.53 -5.79
C THR A 49 3.96 -6.24 -5.75
N PRO A 50 4.56 -5.04 -5.86
CA PRO A 50 3.78 -3.81 -5.96
C PRO A 50 3.11 -3.72 -7.33
N VAL A 51 1.78 -3.64 -7.35
CA VAL A 51 0.97 -3.41 -8.55
C VAL A 51 0.56 -1.94 -8.58
N ILE A 52 1.16 -1.19 -9.50
CA ILE A 52 0.97 0.26 -9.59
C ILE A 52 -0.20 0.57 -10.53
N ILE A 53 -1.22 1.25 -10.02
CA ILE A 53 -2.38 1.69 -10.82
C ILE A 53 -2.29 3.20 -11.10
N PRO A 54 -2.02 3.65 -12.33
CA PRO A 54 -1.97 5.07 -12.66
C PRO A 54 -3.35 5.73 -12.56
N THR A 55 -3.44 6.85 -11.84
CA THR A 55 -4.63 7.73 -11.84
C THR A 55 -4.41 8.94 -12.74
N LYS A 56 -5.47 9.72 -12.99
CA LYS A 56 -5.44 10.87 -13.91
C LYS A 56 -5.63 12.17 -13.14
N ILE A 57 -4.94 13.22 -13.60
CA ILE A 57 -5.14 14.58 -13.08
C ILE A 57 -6.57 15.09 -13.27
N SER A 58 -7.26 14.69 -14.35
CA SER A 58 -8.66 15.04 -14.62
C SER A 58 -9.61 14.55 -13.53
N ASP A 59 -9.24 13.44 -12.87
CA ASP A 59 -10.01 12.80 -11.82
C ASP A 59 -9.46 13.15 -10.43
N ASN A 60 -8.68 14.24 -10.33
CA ASN A 60 -7.97 14.67 -9.12
C ASN A 60 -7.06 13.60 -8.51
N PHE A 61 -6.51 12.72 -9.36
CA PHE A 61 -5.70 11.57 -8.94
C PHE A 61 -6.43 10.57 -8.03
N LEU A 62 -7.77 10.57 -8.04
CA LEU A 62 -8.56 9.55 -7.37
C LEU A 62 -8.50 8.24 -8.16
N LEU A 63 -8.51 7.12 -7.43
CA LEU A 63 -8.57 5.80 -8.03
C LEU A 63 -9.96 5.55 -8.63
N ASP A 64 -10.02 5.21 -9.92
CA ASP A 64 -11.24 4.70 -10.55
C ASP A 64 -11.49 3.27 -10.07
N PRO A 65 -12.63 2.97 -9.41
CA PRO A 65 -12.94 1.62 -8.94
C PRO A 65 -12.87 0.54 -10.03
N LYS A 66 -13.14 0.88 -11.30
CA LYS A 66 -13.08 -0.07 -12.41
C LYS A 66 -11.67 -0.59 -12.67
N MET A 67 -10.65 0.19 -12.32
CA MET A 67 -9.25 -0.20 -12.47
C MET A 67 -8.84 -1.27 -11.46
N LEU A 68 -9.62 -1.50 -10.39
CA LEU A 68 -9.36 -2.56 -9.41
C LEU A 68 -9.79 -3.94 -9.88
N GLU A 69 -10.67 -4.04 -10.88
CA GLU A 69 -11.16 -5.32 -11.40
C GLU A 69 -10.16 -5.98 -12.38
N SER A 70 -9.17 -5.23 -12.86
CA SER A 70 -8.12 -5.71 -13.76
C SER A 70 -6.80 -4.98 -13.45
N PRO A 71 -6.19 -5.28 -12.30
CA PRO A 71 -4.98 -4.62 -11.80
C PRO A 71 -3.72 -5.01 -12.57
#